data_AF-A0A851AC29-F1
#
_entry.id   AF-A0A851AC29-F1
#
_cell.length_a   1.000
_cell.length_b   1.000
_cell.length_c   1.000
_cell.angle_alpha   90.00
_cell.angle_beta   90.00
_cell.angle_gamma   90.00
#
_symmetry.space_group_name_H-M   'P 1'
#
loop_
_entity.id
_entity.type
_entity.pdbx_description
1 polymer ?
#
loop_
_entity_poly.entity_id
_entity_poly.type
_entity_poly.pdbx_seq_one_letter_code
_entity_poly.pdbx_strand_id
1 'polypeptide(L)'
;EGQGQNSEVTTPPEEINRMNELDLKSATLDGKMTMEGFTEEIGDHLKLGSVFTFRVTVLQASGILPEYADIFCQFNFLHRHDEAFSTEPLKNNGRGTPLGFYHVQNIAVEVTESFVEYIKTKPIVFEVFGHYQQHPLHLQGQDLNSPPQPSRRFFPPPMPLSKPVPATKLNTMSKPSLGQSVSKYDLLVWFEISELEPTGEYIPAVVDHTGGLPCQGTFLLHQGIQRRITVTIIHEKGSELHWKDVRELVVGRIRNKAEVDEAAVDAILSLNIISAKYLKSSHSSNRTFYRFEAVWDSSLHNSLLLNRVTPYGEKIYMTLSAYLEVR
;
A
#
# COMPACT_ATOMS: atom_id res chain seq x y z
N GLU A 1 -19.87 17.22 -4.21
CA GLU A 1 -20.03 18.52 -4.87
C GLU A 1 -18.79 18.80 -5.68
N GLY A 2 -18.95 18.99 -6.98
CA GLY A 2 -17.86 19.28 -7.91
C GLY A 2 -17.47 20.75 -7.88
N GLN A 3 -16.19 21.03 -8.13
CA GLN A 3 -15.74 22.32 -8.61
C GLN A 3 -15.08 22.10 -9.98
N GLY A 4 -15.69 22.69 -11.00
CA GLY A 4 -15.19 22.68 -12.36
C GLY A 4 -13.95 23.56 -12.50
N GLN A 5 -13.09 23.16 -13.44
CA GLN A 5 -12.13 24.05 -14.06
C GLN A 5 -12.38 24.03 -15.56
N ASN A 6 -12.55 25.23 -16.12
CA ASN A 6 -12.79 25.50 -17.53
C ASN A 6 -11.71 24.90 -18.43
N SER A 7 -12.12 24.20 -19.48
CA SER A 7 -11.27 23.74 -20.57
C SER A 7 -11.57 24.52 -21.85
N GLU A 8 -10.90 25.65 -22.06
CA GLU A 8 -10.66 26.17 -23.41
C GLU A 8 -9.16 26.15 -23.66
N VAL A 9 -8.69 25.08 -24.31
CA VAL A 9 -7.37 25.05 -24.94
C VAL A 9 -7.57 24.53 -26.35
N THR A 10 -7.74 25.45 -27.28
CA THR A 10 -7.78 25.19 -28.72
C THR A 10 -6.39 24.79 -29.18
N THR A 11 -6.22 23.58 -29.72
CA THR A 11 -4.95 23.10 -30.29
C THR A 11 -4.75 23.72 -31.69
N PRO A 12 -3.58 24.28 -32.04
CA PRO A 12 -3.38 24.91 -33.35
C PRO A 12 -3.36 23.87 -34.49
N PRO A 13 -3.91 24.20 -35.68
CA PRO A 13 -4.03 23.28 -36.83
C PRO A 13 -2.70 22.88 -37.49
N GLU A 14 -1.57 23.50 -37.11
CA GLU A 14 -0.26 23.21 -37.71
C GLU A 14 0.34 21.85 -37.28
N GLU A 15 -0.09 21.27 -36.16
CA GLU A 15 0.40 19.96 -35.70
C GLU A 15 -0.29 18.77 -36.39
N ILE A 16 -1.49 18.95 -36.95
CA ILE A 16 -2.23 17.89 -37.65
C ILE A 16 -1.57 17.53 -38.99
N ASN A 17 -0.96 18.52 -39.66
CA ASN A 17 -0.34 18.31 -40.98
C ASN A 17 0.98 17.54 -40.94
N ARG A 18 1.71 17.52 -39.81
CA ARG A 18 2.95 16.72 -39.70
C ARG A 18 2.70 15.23 -39.51
N MET A 19 1.48 14.81 -39.12
CA MET A 19 1.17 13.40 -38.85
C MET A 19 0.76 12.59 -40.08
N ASN A 20 0.23 13.23 -41.13
CA ASN A 20 -0.17 12.51 -42.35
C ASN A 20 1.03 11.96 -43.16
N GLU A 21 2.24 12.45 -42.92
CA GLU A 21 3.45 11.98 -43.63
C GLU A 21 4.05 10.70 -43.04
N LEU A 22 3.79 10.44 -41.75
CA LEU A 22 4.31 9.25 -41.04
C LEU A 22 3.45 8.00 -41.26
N ASP A 23 2.23 8.16 -41.79
CA ASP A 23 1.25 7.07 -41.97
C ASP A 23 1.50 6.23 -43.24
N LEU A 24 2.53 6.56 -44.03
CA LEU A 24 2.87 5.86 -45.27
C LEU A 24 4.18 5.05 -45.18
N LYS A 25 4.54 4.53 -44.00
CA LYS A 25 5.55 3.46 -43.85
C LYS A 25 5.22 2.53 -42.67
N SER A 26 4.09 1.84 -42.74
CA SER A 26 3.81 0.68 -41.89
C SER A 26 3.81 -0.59 -42.73
N ALA A 27 4.88 -1.36 -42.65
CA ALA A 27 4.85 -2.80 -42.93
C ALA A 27 5.94 -3.50 -42.10
N THR A 28 5.46 -4.34 -41.17
CA THR A 28 6.18 -5.40 -40.44
C THR A 28 7.35 -4.98 -39.54
N LEU A 29 7.09 -4.87 -38.23
CA LEU A 29 8.14 -5.02 -37.21
C LEU A 29 7.62 -5.86 -36.03
N ASP A 30 8.28 -7.00 -35.84
CA ASP A 30 8.16 -7.94 -34.72
C ASP A 30 8.36 -7.27 -33.36
N GLY A 31 7.67 -7.80 -32.34
CA GLY A 31 7.63 -7.33 -30.97
C GLY A 31 8.95 -7.42 -30.19
N LYS A 32 9.94 -6.61 -30.58
CA LYS A 32 11.16 -6.38 -29.80
C LYS A 32 11.59 -4.92 -29.92
N MET A 33 10.90 -4.04 -29.20
CA MET A 33 11.41 -2.69 -28.96
C MET A 33 12.48 -2.77 -27.89
N THR A 34 13.73 -3.02 -28.30
CA THR A 34 14.90 -2.74 -27.48
C THR A 34 14.90 -1.25 -27.15
N MET A 35 14.77 -0.90 -25.87
CA MET A 35 15.06 0.45 -25.38
C MET A 35 16.56 0.72 -25.51
N GLU A 36 17.02 1.06 -26.71
CA GLU A 36 18.31 1.71 -26.90
C GLU A 36 18.12 3.21 -26.66
N GLY A 37 18.59 3.69 -25.50
CA GLY A 37 18.58 5.13 -25.21
C GLY A 37 18.76 5.56 -23.75
N PHE A 38 18.66 4.67 -22.77
CA PHE A 38 18.97 5.01 -21.37
C PHE A 38 20.44 4.74 -21.04
N THR A 39 21.36 5.47 -21.66
CA THR A 39 22.76 5.53 -21.21
C THR A 39 22.85 6.38 -19.94
N GLU A 40 22.99 5.68 -18.81
CA GLU A 40 23.69 5.97 -17.54
C GLU A 40 23.67 7.33 -16.81
N GLU A 41 23.12 8.42 -17.34
CA GLU A 41 22.95 9.65 -16.56
C GLU A 41 21.46 9.97 -16.38
N ILE A 42 21.05 10.16 -15.12
CA ILE A 42 19.76 10.76 -14.78
C ILE A 42 19.81 12.16 -15.41
N GLY A 43 19.20 12.35 -16.59
CA GLY A 43 19.28 13.62 -17.28
C GLY A 43 18.85 14.78 -16.37
N ASP A 44 19.35 15.98 -16.62
CA ASP A 44 19.21 17.17 -15.75
C ASP A 44 17.77 17.49 -15.28
N HIS A 45 16.78 16.94 -15.98
CA HIS A 45 15.35 17.04 -15.70
C HIS A 45 14.87 16.21 -14.49
N LEU A 46 15.64 15.22 -14.01
CA LEU A 46 15.31 14.38 -12.86
C LEU A 46 16.25 14.64 -11.67
N LYS A 47 16.49 15.92 -11.37
CA LYS A 47 17.27 16.32 -10.20
C LYS A 47 16.46 16.11 -8.91
N LEU A 48 17.01 15.39 -7.93
CA LEU A 48 16.35 15.16 -6.64
C LEU A 48 15.91 16.47 -5.96
N GLY A 49 14.68 16.48 -5.44
CA GLY A 49 14.05 17.63 -4.78
C GLY A 49 13.55 18.73 -5.74
N SER A 50 13.74 18.57 -7.06
CA SER A 50 13.12 19.46 -8.05
C SER A 50 11.70 19.00 -8.41
N VAL A 51 10.92 19.86 -9.06
CA VAL A 51 9.61 19.49 -9.60
C VAL A 51 9.78 19.10 -11.06
N PHE A 52 9.57 17.82 -11.38
CA PHE A 52 9.52 17.32 -12.74
C PHE A 52 8.10 17.42 -13.29
N THR A 53 7.95 18.08 -14.44
CA THR A 53 6.67 18.23 -15.11
C THR A 53 6.70 17.50 -16.44
N PHE A 54 5.69 16.67 -16.69
CA PHE A 54 5.52 15.98 -17.96
C PHE A 54 4.04 15.91 -18.33
N ARG A 55 3.80 15.60 -19.60
CA ARG A 55 2.47 15.60 -20.20
C ARG A 55 2.13 14.19 -20.68
N VAL A 56 1.00 13.68 -20.22
CA VAL A 56 0.42 12.44 -20.71
C VAL A 56 -0.68 12.79 -21.71
N THR A 57 -0.62 12.17 -22.88
CA THR A 57 -1.65 12.33 -23.91
C THR A 57 -2.22 10.97 -24.28
N VAL A 58 -3.50 10.75 -23.95
CA VAL A 58 -4.24 9.55 -24.33
C VAL A 58 -4.94 9.83 -25.65
N LEU A 59 -4.43 9.26 -26.75
CA LEU A 59 -4.91 9.55 -28.10
C LEU A 59 -6.18 8.77 -28.42
N GLN A 60 -6.07 7.44 -28.49
CA GLN A 60 -7.17 6.56 -28.87
C GLN A 60 -7.01 5.14 -28.32
N ALA A 61 -8.12 4.42 -28.18
CA ALA A 61 -8.12 2.96 -28.01
C ALA A 61 -8.76 2.28 -29.23
N SER A 62 -8.18 1.17 -29.67
CA SER A 62 -8.70 0.36 -30.78
C SER A 62 -8.89 -1.09 -30.31
N GLY A 63 -9.69 -1.87 -31.05
CA GLY A 63 -9.94 -3.27 -30.73
C GLY A 63 -10.86 -3.49 -29.52
N ILE A 64 -11.63 -2.49 -29.11
CA ILE A 64 -12.61 -2.64 -28.02
C ILE A 64 -13.81 -3.44 -28.52
N LEU A 65 -14.09 -4.55 -27.84
CA LEU A 65 -15.22 -5.43 -28.18
C LEU A 65 -16.56 -4.70 -28.05
N PRO A 66 -17.54 -4.99 -28.92
CA PRO A 66 -18.84 -4.30 -28.97
C PRO A 66 -19.68 -4.48 -27.70
N GLU A 67 -19.35 -5.48 -26.88
CA GLU A 67 -20.05 -5.78 -25.62
C GLU A 67 -19.74 -4.77 -24.51
N TYR A 68 -18.74 -3.90 -24.68
CA TYR A 68 -18.39 -2.87 -23.72
C TYR A 68 -18.84 -1.49 -24.20
N ALA A 69 -19.60 -0.77 -23.37
CA ALA A 69 -20.04 0.62 -23.57
C ALA A 69 -19.26 1.59 -22.68
N ASP A 70 -19.42 2.90 -22.94
CA ASP A 70 -18.94 3.99 -22.09
C ASP A 70 -17.49 3.75 -21.62
N ILE A 71 -16.59 3.72 -22.61
CA ILE A 71 -15.19 3.37 -22.45
C ILE A 71 -14.42 4.57 -21.94
N PHE A 72 -13.63 4.41 -20.88
CA PHE A 72 -12.73 5.44 -20.37
C PHE A 72 -11.38 4.82 -20.00
N CYS A 73 -10.33 5.63 -20.03
CA CYS A 73 -9.01 5.23 -19.60
C CYS A 73 -8.69 5.90 -18.26
N GLN A 74 -8.16 5.14 -17.31
CA GLN A 74 -7.54 5.67 -16.11
C GLN A 74 -6.07 5.33 -16.07
N PHE A 75 -5.29 6.17 -15.43
CA PHE A 75 -3.90 5.86 -15.12
C PHE A 75 -3.53 6.53 -13.81
N ASN A 76 -2.56 5.91 -13.12
CA ASN A 76 -2.06 6.41 -11.85
C ASN A 76 -0.56 6.13 -11.71
N PHE A 77 0.10 6.97 -10.93
CA PHE A 77 1.45 6.73 -10.47
C PHE A 77 1.40 5.91 -9.18
N LEU A 78 2.21 4.85 -9.13
CA LEU A 78 2.29 3.97 -7.95
C LEU A 78 2.59 4.74 -6.65
N HIS A 79 3.27 5.89 -6.74
CA HIS A 79 3.61 6.74 -5.61
C HIS A 79 2.59 7.88 -5.33
N ARG A 80 1.45 7.95 -6.04
CA ARG A 80 0.36 8.94 -5.83
C ARG A 80 -1.03 8.32 -5.96
N HIS A 81 -1.36 7.39 -5.06
CA HIS A 81 -2.60 6.62 -5.14
C HIS A 81 -3.90 7.42 -4.95
N ASP A 82 -3.82 8.66 -4.49
CA ASP A 82 -4.95 9.58 -4.32
C ASP A 82 -5.26 10.42 -5.56
N GLU A 83 -4.33 10.54 -6.51
CA GLU A 83 -4.51 11.27 -7.77
C GLU A 83 -4.68 10.29 -8.94
N ALA A 84 -5.85 9.64 -9.05
CA ALA A 84 -6.19 8.88 -10.24
C ALA A 84 -6.67 9.83 -11.35
N PHE A 85 -6.04 9.76 -12.52
CA PHE A 85 -6.47 10.52 -13.69
C PHE A 85 -7.41 9.66 -14.54
N SER A 86 -8.46 10.27 -15.08
CA SER A 86 -9.45 9.59 -15.92
C SER A 86 -9.77 10.45 -17.13
N THR A 87 -9.91 9.81 -18.29
CA THR A 87 -10.54 10.43 -19.45
C THR A 87 -12.05 10.53 -19.27
N GLU A 88 -12.69 11.37 -20.07
CA GLU A 88 -14.14 11.31 -20.26
C GLU A 88 -14.54 9.98 -20.93
N PRO A 89 -15.71 9.40 -20.57
CA PRO A 89 -16.19 8.17 -21.17
C PRO A 89 -16.68 8.41 -22.61
N LEU A 90 -16.27 7.52 -23.51
CA LEU A 90 -16.65 7.53 -24.92
C LEU A 90 -17.57 6.35 -25.25
N LYS A 91 -18.59 6.62 -26.06
CA LYS A 91 -19.52 5.57 -26.51
C LYS A 91 -18.84 4.66 -27.53
N ASN A 92 -18.82 3.37 -27.23
CA ASN A 92 -18.44 2.36 -28.20
C ASN A 92 -19.63 1.99 -29.09
N ASN A 93 -19.52 2.30 -30.38
CA ASN A 93 -20.58 1.99 -31.35
C ASN A 93 -20.46 0.57 -31.92
N GLY A 94 -19.51 -0.25 -31.45
CA GLY A 94 -19.35 -1.65 -31.83
C GLY A 94 -18.91 -1.90 -33.27
N ARG A 95 -18.53 -0.83 -33.99
CA ARG A 95 -18.13 -0.88 -35.41
C ARG A 95 -16.62 -1.08 -35.62
N GLY A 96 -15.88 -1.37 -34.55
CA GLY A 96 -14.42 -1.53 -34.58
C GLY A 96 -13.64 -0.24 -34.84
N THR A 97 -14.31 0.91 -34.88
CA THR A 97 -13.68 2.23 -35.03
C THR A 97 -12.88 2.57 -33.77
N PRO A 98 -11.63 3.07 -33.91
CA PRO A 98 -10.88 3.58 -32.76
C PRO A 98 -11.65 4.68 -32.01
N LEU A 99 -11.62 4.62 -30.68
CA LEU A 99 -12.21 5.61 -29.79
C LEU A 99 -11.16 6.67 -29.47
N GLY A 100 -11.29 7.85 -30.05
CA GLY A 100 -10.36 8.97 -29.86
C GLY A 100 -10.64 9.74 -28.57
N PHE A 101 -9.86 9.49 -27.52
CA PHE A 101 -9.95 10.21 -26.25
C PHE A 101 -9.42 11.64 -26.35
N TYR A 102 -8.33 11.84 -27.10
CA TYR A 102 -7.61 13.11 -27.24
C TYR A 102 -7.43 13.87 -25.91
N HIS A 103 -7.19 13.12 -24.83
CA HIS A 103 -7.12 13.67 -23.48
C HIS A 103 -5.67 14.03 -23.14
N VAL A 104 -5.46 15.23 -22.61
CA VAL A 104 -4.15 15.75 -22.24
C VAL A 104 -4.14 16.06 -20.76
N GLN A 105 -3.21 15.45 -20.03
CA GLN A 105 -3.01 15.69 -18.61
C GLN A 105 -1.57 16.13 -18.35
N ASN A 106 -1.41 17.31 -17.75
CA ASN A 106 -0.13 17.79 -17.25
C ASN A 106 0.05 17.33 -15.80
N ILE A 107 1.24 16.83 -15.48
CA ILE A 107 1.52 16.21 -14.19
C ILE A 107 2.83 16.77 -13.66
N ALA A 108 2.80 17.25 -12.42
CA ALA A 108 3.96 17.77 -11.71
C ALA A 108 4.26 16.91 -10.47
N VAL A 109 5.44 16.29 -10.44
CA VAL A 109 5.89 15.38 -9.39
C VAL A 109 7.20 15.88 -8.81
N GLU A 110 7.33 15.89 -7.48
CA GLU A 110 8.61 16.11 -6.84
C GLU A 110 9.52 14.91 -7.11
N VAL A 111 10.72 15.19 -7.60
CA VAL A 111 11.68 14.15 -7.94
C VAL A 111 12.29 13.59 -6.67
N THR A 112 11.81 12.41 -6.29
CA THR A 112 12.42 11.56 -5.26
C THR A 112 13.24 10.44 -5.90
N GLU A 113 14.10 9.78 -5.14
CA GLU A 113 14.82 8.61 -5.65
C GLU A 113 13.85 7.46 -6.00
N SER A 114 12.76 7.31 -5.24
CA SER A 114 11.68 6.36 -5.54
C SER A 114 10.96 6.70 -6.86
N PHE A 115 10.76 7.99 -7.16
CA PHE A 115 10.25 8.42 -8.46
C PHE A 115 11.23 8.12 -9.60
N VAL A 116 12.53 8.39 -9.41
CA VAL A 116 13.57 8.09 -10.40
C VAL A 116 13.65 6.58 -10.66
N GLU A 117 13.62 5.75 -9.62
CA GLU A 117 13.61 4.30 -9.76
C GLU A 117 12.33 3.82 -10.46
N TYR A 118 11.17 4.39 -10.11
CA TYR A 118 9.89 4.08 -10.75
C TYR A 118 9.95 4.37 -12.26
N ILE A 119 10.33 5.57 -12.67
CA ILE A 119 10.42 5.95 -14.09
C ILE A 119 11.43 5.08 -14.86
N LYS A 120 12.52 4.64 -14.21
CA LYS A 120 13.54 3.79 -14.84
C LYS A 120 13.11 2.33 -14.99
N THR A 121 12.36 1.79 -14.04
CA THR A 121 12.22 0.33 -13.89
C THR A 121 10.78 -0.17 -13.93
N LYS A 122 9.80 0.72 -13.79
CA LYS A 122 8.38 0.36 -13.70
C LYS A 122 7.60 1.00 -14.86
N PRO A 123 6.66 0.28 -15.47
CA PRO A 123 5.76 0.87 -16.45
C PRO A 123 4.71 1.75 -15.75
N ILE A 124 4.24 2.79 -16.43
CA ILE A 124 2.99 3.47 -16.09
C ILE A 124 1.85 2.59 -16.61
N VAL A 125 0.93 2.23 -15.72
CA VAL A 125 -0.20 1.37 -16.07
C VAL A 125 -1.37 2.24 -16.52
N PHE A 126 -1.86 1.97 -17.72
CA PHE A 126 -3.11 2.52 -18.25
C PHE A 126 -4.17 1.42 -18.20
N GLU A 127 -5.27 1.69 -17.50
CA GLU A 127 -6.40 0.79 -17.36
C GLU A 127 -7.55 1.32 -18.22
N VAL A 128 -8.02 0.50 -19.15
CA VAL A 128 -9.17 0.83 -20.00
C VAL A 128 -10.39 0.11 -19.45
N PHE A 129 -11.39 0.88 -19.05
CA PHE A 129 -12.63 0.39 -18.48
C PHE A 129 -13.77 0.54 -19.48
N GLY A 130 -14.76 -0.34 -19.36
CA GLY A 130 -16.00 -0.27 -20.12
C GLY A 130 -17.11 -1.01 -19.40
N HIS A 131 -18.33 -0.53 -19.57
CA HIS A 131 -19.52 -1.15 -19.01
C HIS A 131 -19.94 -2.34 -19.86
N TYR A 132 -19.92 -3.54 -19.28
CA TYR A 132 -20.33 -4.76 -19.99
C TYR A 132 -21.85 -4.79 -20.18
N GLN A 133 -22.32 -4.71 -21.42
CA GLN A 133 -23.74 -4.60 -21.77
C GLN A 133 -24.51 -5.92 -21.67
N GLN A 134 -23.83 -7.07 -21.79
CA GLN A 134 -24.47 -8.39 -21.83
C GLN A 134 -24.44 -9.12 -20.48
N HIS A 135 -24.25 -8.41 -19.37
CA HIS A 135 -24.13 -9.05 -18.06
C HIS A 135 -25.46 -9.76 -17.67
N PRO A 136 -25.44 -11.06 -17.27
CA PRO A 136 -26.65 -11.82 -16.92
C PRO A 136 -27.50 -11.20 -15.81
N LEU A 137 -26.88 -10.38 -14.95
CA LEU A 137 -27.54 -9.67 -13.84
C LEU A 137 -27.84 -8.18 -14.14
N HIS A 138 -27.66 -7.71 -15.37
CA HIS A 138 -27.90 -6.30 -15.74
C HIS A 138 -29.35 -5.85 -15.45
N LEU A 139 -30.32 -6.76 -15.55
CA LEU A 139 -31.72 -6.53 -15.18
C LEU A 139 -31.94 -6.43 -13.66
N GLN A 140 -31.16 -7.14 -12.83
CA GLN A 140 -31.20 -7.03 -11.36
C GLN A 140 -30.49 -5.78 -10.83
N GLY A 141 -29.58 -5.17 -11.60
CA GLY A 141 -28.84 -3.97 -11.22
C GLY A 141 -29.60 -2.65 -11.40
N GLN A 142 -30.77 -2.66 -12.03
CA GLN A 142 -31.62 -1.46 -12.17
C GLN A 142 -32.46 -1.16 -10.93
N ASP A 143 -32.43 -2.01 -9.89
CA ASP A 143 -33.03 -1.68 -8.60
C ASP A 143 -32.19 -0.58 -7.92
N LEU A 144 -32.66 0.67 -8.09
CA LEU A 144 -32.08 1.95 -7.66
C LEU A 144 -31.83 2.12 -6.14
N ASN A 145 -31.90 1.05 -5.34
CA ASN A 145 -31.85 1.11 -3.87
C ASN A 145 -30.67 0.36 -3.23
N SER A 146 -29.73 -0.18 -3.99
CA SER A 146 -28.50 -0.74 -3.41
C SER A 146 -27.33 0.23 -3.56
N PRO A 147 -26.65 0.64 -2.47
CA PRO A 147 -25.47 1.49 -2.58
C PRO A 147 -24.37 0.74 -3.36
N PRO A 148 -23.61 1.44 -4.23
CA PRO A 148 -22.58 0.82 -5.05
C PRO A 148 -21.55 0.13 -4.16
N GLN A 149 -21.45 -1.20 -4.29
CA GLN A 149 -20.38 -1.98 -3.68
C GLN A 149 -19.08 -1.68 -4.45
N PRO A 150 -18.03 -1.17 -3.81
CA PRO A 150 -16.78 -0.89 -4.50
C PRO A 150 -16.20 -2.19 -5.05
N SER A 151 -15.83 -2.16 -6.33
CA SER A 151 -15.05 -3.20 -6.99
C SER A 151 -13.83 -3.54 -6.14
N ARG A 152 -13.76 -4.78 -5.63
CA ARG A 152 -12.59 -5.28 -4.90
C ARG A 152 -11.37 -5.21 -5.80
N ARG A 153 -10.57 -4.15 -5.64
CA ARG A 153 -9.20 -4.08 -6.15
C ARG A 153 -8.46 -5.37 -5.72
N PHE A 154 -7.58 -5.91 -6.57
CA PHE A 154 -6.75 -7.11 -6.35
C PHE A 154 -5.73 -6.98 -5.20
N PHE A 155 -6.08 -6.31 -4.11
CA PHE A 155 -5.29 -6.32 -2.90
C PHE A 155 -5.66 -7.55 -2.09
N PRO A 156 -4.68 -8.15 -1.38
CA PRO A 156 -5.00 -9.10 -0.33
C PRO A 156 -6.05 -8.47 0.59
N PRO A 157 -7.08 -9.21 1.01
CA PRO A 157 -8.01 -8.71 2.01
C PRO A 157 -7.19 -8.14 3.18
N PRO A 158 -7.42 -6.88 3.59
CA PRO A 158 -6.70 -6.34 4.73
C PRO A 158 -6.93 -7.29 5.90
N MET A 159 -5.84 -7.63 6.61
CA MET A 159 -5.96 -8.49 7.79
C MET A 159 -7.01 -7.90 8.72
N PRO A 160 -7.87 -8.72 9.35
CA PRO A 160 -8.80 -8.23 10.35
C PRO A 160 -7.99 -7.68 11.54
N LEU A 161 -7.72 -6.37 11.52
CA LEU A 161 -7.00 -5.68 12.57
C LEU A 161 -7.97 -5.42 13.72
N SER A 162 -7.67 -5.98 14.88
CA SER A 162 -8.32 -5.55 16.12
C SER A 162 -8.03 -4.07 16.37
N LYS A 163 -8.94 -3.37 17.06
CA LYS A 163 -8.66 -2.02 17.56
C LYS A 163 -7.34 -2.01 18.35
N PRO A 164 -6.56 -0.91 18.38
CA PRO A 164 -5.35 -0.84 19.20
C PRO A 164 -5.67 -1.10 20.69
N VAL A 165 -4.78 -1.78 21.39
CA VAL A 165 -4.84 -1.93 22.86
C VAL A 165 -4.47 -0.59 23.47
N PRO A 166 -5.31 0.01 24.34
CA PRO A 166 -5.01 1.29 24.96
C PRO A 166 -3.67 1.29 25.70
N ALA A 167 -2.94 2.41 25.60
CA ALA A 167 -1.76 2.66 26.40
C ALA A 167 -2.10 2.65 27.90
N THR A 168 -1.24 2.07 28.72
CA THR A 168 -1.43 2.01 30.18
C THR A 168 -0.61 3.07 30.90
N LYS A 169 0.48 3.53 30.27
CA LYS A 169 1.43 4.50 30.85
C LYS A 169 1.28 5.91 30.27
N LEU A 170 0.48 6.07 29.22
CA LEU A 170 0.26 7.36 28.57
C LEU A 170 -1.09 7.95 28.97
N ASN A 171 -1.07 9.19 29.43
CA ASN A 171 -2.29 9.97 29.59
C ASN A 171 -2.88 10.25 28.19
N THR A 172 -4.21 10.25 28.08
CA THR A 172 -4.95 10.64 26.87
C THR A 172 -4.44 12.01 26.40
N MET A 173 -3.60 12.02 25.36
CA MET A 173 -3.16 13.26 24.73
C MET A 173 -4.40 13.96 24.21
N SER A 174 -4.61 15.21 24.62
CA SER A 174 -5.67 16.07 24.06
C SER A 174 -5.49 16.07 22.56
N LYS A 175 -6.48 15.53 21.82
CA LYS A 175 -6.46 15.45 20.36
C LYS A 175 -6.13 16.87 19.84
N PRO A 176 -4.91 17.15 19.34
CA PRO A 176 -4.68 18.43 18.71
C PRO A 176 -5.68 18.48 17.56
N SER A 177 -6.34 19.62 17.38
CA SER A 177 -7.13 19.89 16.18
C SER A 177 -6.25 19.53 14.99
N LEU A 178 -6.52 18.42 14.30
CA LEU A 178 -5.73 18.01 13.15
C LEU A 178 -5.83 19.15 12.14
N GLY A 179 -4.73 19.87 11.92
CA GLY A 179 -4.59 20.72 10.75
C GLY A 179 -4.53 19.88 9.48
N GLN A 180 -4.18 20.51 8.36
CA GLN A 180 -3.86 19.78 7.13
C GLN A 180 -2.76 18.74 7.38
N SER A 181 -2.89 17.56 6.77
CA SER A 181 -1.85 16.53 6.76
C SER A 181 -0.58 17.10 6.14
N VAL A 182 0.50 17.20 6.92
CA VAL A 182 1.78 17.75 6.47
C VAL A 182 2.53 16.76 5.58
N SER A 183 2.45 15.47 5.87
CA SER A 183 3.13 14.41 5.12
C SER A 183 2.47 13.05 5.34
N LYS A 184 2.68 12.11 4.41
CA LYS A 184 2.17 10.75 4.45
C LYS A 184 3.31 9.78 4.18
N TYR A 185 3.43 8.74 5.01
CA TYR A 185 4.46 7.72 4.91
C TYR A 185 3.83 6.34 4.86
N ASP A 186 4.31 5.51 3.94
CA ASP A 186 4.03 4.08 3.96
C ASP A 186 5.03 3.38 4.87
N LEU A 187 4.51 2.62 5.84
CA LEU A 187 5.30 1.91 6.83
C LEU A 187 5.20 0.40 6.59
N LEU A 188 6.35 -0.27 6.50
CA LEU A 188 6.44 -1.72 6.61
C LEU A 188 6.84 -2.07 8.05
N VAL A 189 6.01 -2.86 8.72
CA VAL A 189 6.27 -3.32 10.09
C VAL A 189 6.60 -4.81 10.07
N TRP A 190 7.82 -5.13 10.46
CA TRP A 190 8.28 -6.51 10.67
C TRP A 190 8.14 -6.88 12.14
N PHE A 191 7.67 -8.10 12.39
CA PHE A 191 7.39 -8.62 13.72
C PHE A 191 8.03 -9.99 13.91
N GLU A 192 8.74 -10.17 15.03
CA GLU A 192 9.45 -11.40 15.37
C GLU A 192 9.27 -11.70 16.86
N ILE A 193 9.05 -12.98 17.16
CA ILE A 193 9.09 -13.51 18.53
C ILE A 193 10.28 -14.46 18.60
N SER A 194 11.14 -14.27 19.60
CA SER A 194 12.30 -15.13 19.83
C SER A 194 12.21 -15.79 21.20
N GLU A 195 12.60 -17.06 21.29
CA GLU A 195 12.56 -17.87 22.51
C GLU A 195 13.98 -18.14 23.01
N LEU A 196 14.13 -18.19 24.34
CA LEU A 196 15.41 -18.48 24.99
C LEU A 196 15.77 -19.96 24.84
N GLU A 197 16.92 -20.24 24.24
CA GLU A 197 17.49 -21.59 24.17
C GLU A 197 18.39 -21.90 25.39
N PRO A 198 18.68 -23.20 25.66
CA PRO A 198 19.62 -23.61 26.72
C PRO A 198 21.03 -23.02 26.58
N THR A 199 21.41 -22.57 25.39
CA THR A 199 22.67 -21.85 25.11
C THR A 199 22.71 -20.46 25.75
N GLY A 200 21.56 -19.91 26.14
CA GLY A 200 21.40 -18.55 26.64
C GLY A 200 21.08 -17.52 25.55
N GLU A 201 20.98 -17.94 24.29
CA GLU A 201 20.65 -17.08 23.15
C GLU A 201 19.14 -17.08 22.87
N TYR A 202 18.64 -15.97 22.35
CA TYR A 202 17.25 -15.87 21.90
C TYR A 202 17.18 -16.15 20.41
N ILE A 203 16.49 -17.24 20.03
CA ILE A 203 16.37 -17.70 18.65
C ILE A 203 14.93 -17.45 18.15
N PRO A 204 14.75 -16.95 16.90
CA PRO A 204 13.42 -16.73 16.35
C PRO A 204 12.55 -17.98 16.37
N ALA A 205 11.31 -17.82 16.81
CA ALA A 205 10.32 -18.89 16.84
C ALA A 205 9.87 -19.26 15.42
N VAL A 206 9.52 -20.54 15.24
CA VAL A 206 9.03 -21.04 13.95
C VAL A 206 7.65 -20.44 13.65
N VAL A 207 7.45 -20.04 12.39
CA VAL A 207 6.16 -19.57 11.88
C VAL A 207 5.66 -20.51 10.82
N ASP A 208 4.46 -21.06 11.02
CA ASP A 208 3.75 -21.85 10.01
C ASP A 208 2.99 -20.91 9.05
N HIS A 209 3.36 -20.97 7.76
CA HIS A 209 2.81 -20.18 6.66
C HIS A 209 1.90 -20.96 5.70
N THR A 210 1.40 -22.13 6.11
CA THR A 210 0.55 -23.02 5.28
C THR A 210 -0.70 -22.36 4.65
N GLY A 211 -1.11 -21.17 5.12
CA GLY A 211 -2.22 -20.40 4.55
C GLY A 211 -1.95 -19.70 3.20
N GLY A 212 -0.70 -19.63 2.74
CA GLY A 212 -0.34 -19.10 1.42
C GLY A 212 -0.62 -17.60 1.17
N LEU A 213 -1.10 -16.88 2.19
CA LEU A 213 -1.42 -15.46 2.11
C LEU A 213 -0.34 -14.62 2.81
N PRO A 214 0.05 -13.46 2.25
CA PRO A 214 1.00 -12.55 2.87
C PRO A 214 0.57 -12.16 4.29
N CYS A 215 1.53 -12.12 5.21
CA CYS A 215 1.33 -11.76 6.63
C CYS A 215 0.36 -12.67 7.39
N GLN A 216 -0.08 -13.78 6.81
CA GLN A 216 -0.81 -14.83 7.52
C GLN A 216 0.18 -15.92 7.91
N GLY A 217 0.39 -16.06 9.21
CA GLY A 217 1.26 -17.08 9.79
C GLY A 217 0.84 -17.40 11.21
N THR A 218 1.21 -18.60 11.68
CA THR A 218 0.96 -19.02 13.07
C THR A 218 2.30 -19.25 13.75
N PHE A 219 2.60 -18.46 14.78
CA PHE A 219 3.79 -18.69 15.61
C PHE A 219 3.62 -19.98 16.42
N LEU A 220 4.64 -20.84 16.36
CA LEU A 220 4.72 -22.07 17.13
C LEU A 220 5.65 -21.81 18.33
N LEU A 221 5.05 -21.64 19.51
CA LEU A 221 5.75 -21.22 20.73
C LEU A 221 5.84 -22.35 21.76
N HIS A 222 7.00 -22.53 22.40
CA HIS A 222 7.23 -23.57 23.41
C HIS A 222 6.75 -23.16 24.81
N GLN A 223 5.87 -23.95 25.43
CA GLN A 223 5.38 -23.61 26.77
C GLN A 223 6.48 -23.43 27.82
N GLY A 224 6.31 -22.43 28.69
CA GLY A 224 7.24 -22.15 29.80
C GLY A 224 8.58 -21.50 29.43
N ILE A 225 8.79 -21.08 28.17
CA ILE A 225 10.04 -20.44 27.73
C ILE A 225 9.95 -18.91 27.76
N GLN A 226 11.03 -18.25 28.17
CA GLN A 226 11.15 -16.79 28.14
C GLN A 226 11.22 -16.27 26.71
N ARG A 227 10.53 -15.16 26.42
CA ARG A 227 10.43 -14.62 25.06
C ARG A 227 10.84 -13.16 24.96
N ARG A 228 11.23 -12.79 23.74
CA ARG A 228 11.39 -11.40 23.33
C ARG A 228 10.57 -11.13 22.08
N ILE A 229 10.00 -9.94 22.04
CA ILE A 229 9.29 -9.42 20.89
C ILE A 229 10.16 -8.34 20.27
N THR A 230 10.46 -8.51 18.99
CA THR A 230 11.20 -7.54 18.18
C THR A 230 10.27 -6.96 17.13
N VAL A 231 10.21 -5.63 17.08
CA VAL A 231 9.46 -4.90 16.06
C VAL A 231 10.44 -4.03 15.28
N THR A 232 10.42 -4.15 13.95
CA THR A 232 11.19 -3.28 13.06
C THR A 232 10.26 -2.51 12.15
N ILE A 233 10.30 -1.19 12.24
CA ILE A 233 9.54 -0.28 11.39
C ILE A 233 10.47 0.21 10.29
N ILE A 234 10.02 0.09 9.05
CA ILE A 234 10.77 0.40 7.85
C ILE A 234 9.96 1.40 7.04
N HIS A 235 10.59 2.50 6.64
CA HIS A 235 9.97 3.52 5.79
C HIS A 235 11.00 4.17 4.87
N GLU A 236 10.55 4.85 3.83
CA GLU A 236 11.43 5.67 3.00
C GLU A 236 12.02 6.82 3.81
N LYS A 237 13.30 7.12 3.56
CA LYS A 237 14.01 8.21 4.22
C LYS A 237 13.39 9.55 3.80
N GLY A 238 12.98 10.35 4.76
CA GLY A 238 12.41 11.68 4.55
C GLY A 238 12.83 12.65 5.65
N SER A 239 12.53 13.93 5.48
CA SER A 239 12.84 14.99 6.45
C SER A 239 11.81 15.12 7.58
N GLU A 240 10.60 14.57 7.40
CA GLU A 240 9.49 14.84 8.32
C GLU A 240 9.31 13.72 9.37
N LEU A 241 9.62 12.47 9.05
CA LEU A 241 9.39 11.33 9.96
C LEU A 241 10.68 10.93 10.69
N HIS A 242 10.78 11.35 11.94
CA HIS A 242 11.87 10.97 12.83
C HIS A 242 11.33 10.30 14.10
N TRP A 243 11.59 9.00 14.26
CA TRP A 243 11.33 8.27 15.51
C TRP A 243 12.20 8.82 16.62
N LYS A 244 11.56 9.29 17.69
CA LYS A 244 12.22 9.83 18.88
C LYS A 244 12.33 8.77 19.97
N ASP A 245 11.22 8.11 20.28
CA ASP A 245 11.14 7.16 21.39
C ASP A 245 10.01 6.14 21.20
N VAL A 246 10.17 4.97 21.82
CA VAL A 246 9.10 3.97 21.96
C VAL A 246 8.51 4.14 23.35
N ARG A 247 7.40 4.86 23.43
CA ARG A 247 6.77 5.21 24.70
C ARG A 247 6.20 4.00 25.41
N GLU A 248 5.58 3.10 24.64
CA GLU A 248 4.96 1.91 25.21
C GLU A 248 4.80 0.82 24.15
N LEU A 249 4.99 -0.42 24.56
CA LEU A 249 4.56 -1.60 23.80
C LEU A 249 3.61 -2.40 24.69
N VAL A 250 2.36 -2.55 24.27
CA VAL A 250 1.33 -3.26 25.04
C VAL A 250 0.88 -4.52 24.31
N VAL A 251 0.61 -5.57 25.08
CA VAL A 251 -0.03 -6.80 24.61
C VAL A 251 -1.34 -6.97 25.38
N GLY A 252 -2.41 -7.37 24.70
CA GLY A 252 -3.67 -7.72 25.34
C GLY A 252 -4.58 -8.49 24.38
N ARG A 253 -5.87 -8.58 24.72
CA ARG A 253 -6.91 -9.23 23.89
C ARG A 253 -6.64 -10.70 23.60
N ILE A 254 -6.18 -11.42 24.63
CA ILE A 254 -5.86 -12.84 24.53
C ILE A 254 -7.15 -13.63 24.35
N ARG A 255 -7.29 -14.33 23.21
CA ARG A 255 -8.53 -15.01 22.82
C ARG A 255 -8.26 -16.22 21.93
N ASN A 256 -9.25 -17.10 21.78
CA ASN A 256 -9.16 -18.30 20.93
C ASN A 256 -10.09 -18.30 19.71
N LYS A 257 -10.78 -17.18 19.48
CA LYS A 257 -11.57 -16.92 18.26
C LYS A 257 -10.98 -15.74 17.52
N ALA A 258 -11.10 -15.72 16.20
CA ALA A 258 -10.59 -14.63 15.35
C ALA A 258 -11.35 -13.30 15.52
N GLU A 259 -12.59 -13.35 16.01
CA GLU A 259 -13.38 -12.17 16.36
C GLU A 259 -12.95 -11.60 17.71
N VAL A 260 -13.01 -10.27 17.85
CA VAL A 260 -12.73 -9.57 19.11
C VAL A 260 -14.04 -9.37 19.85
N ASP A 261 -14.15 -9.93 21.05
CA ASP A 261 -15.23 -9.61 21.97
C ASP A 261 -14.87 -8.31 22.72
N GLU A 262 -15.54 -7.22 22.37
CA GLU A 262 -15.30 -5.89 22.97
C GLU A 262 -15.73 -5.83 24.44
N ALA A 263 -16.52 -6.79 24.94
CA ALA A 263 -16.96 -6.85 26.33
C ALA A 263 -16.00 -7.60 27.26
N ALA A 264 -15.01 -8.31 26.72
CA ALA A 264 -14.04 -9.06 27.51
C ALA A 264 -13.06 -8.11 28.24
N VAL A 265 -12.88 -8.33 29.54
CA VAL A 265 -11.86 -7.63 30.32
C VAL A 265 -10.51 -8.20 29.95
N ASP A 266 -9.77 -7.48 29.12
CA ASP A 266 -8.46 -7.90 28.66
C ASP A 266 -7.39 -7.61 29.71
N ALA A 267 -6.60 -8.64 30.07
CA ALA A 267 -5.34 -8.42 30.78
C ALA A 267 -4.37 -7.71 29.83
N ILE A 268 -4.31 -6.39 29.93
CA ILE A 268 -3.38 -5.56 29.16
C ILE A 268 -2.06 -5.49 29.92
N LEU A 269 -0.97 -5.87 29.25
CA LEU A 269 0.37 -5.79 29.79
C LEU A 269 1.22 -4.81 28.99
N SER A 270 1.82 -3.88 29.72
CA SER A 270 2.89 -3.02 29.21
C SER A 270 4.22 -3.75 29.31
N LEU A 271 4.84 -4.03 28.16
CA LEU A 271 6.09 -4.77 28.09
C LEU A 271 7.29 -3.90 28.48
N ASN A 272 8.34 -4.55 28.98
CA ASN A 272 9.60 -3.88 29.28
C ASN A 272 10.45 -3.79 28.00
N ILE A 273 10.62 -2.58 27.48
CA ILE A 273 11.43 -2.30 26.29
C ILE A 273 12.90 -2.28 26.72
N ILE A 274 13.70 -3.17 26.15
CA ILE A 274 15.11 -3.34 26.49
C ILE A 274 16.05 -2.68 25.48
N SER A 275 15.58 -2.46 24.24
CA SER A 275 16.32 -1.69 23.26
C SER A 275 15.37 -0.97 22.29
N ALA A 276 15.76 0.21 21.85
CA ALA A 276 15.13 0.96 20.76
C ALA A 276 16.20 1.75 20.03
N LYS A 277 16.41 1.49 18.75
CA LYS A 277 17.51 2.10 17.98
C LYS A 277 17.25 2.08 16.49
N TYR A 278 17.85 3.06 15.81
CA TYR A 278 18.03 2.99 14.37
C TYR A 278 19.04 1.90 14.02
N LEU A 279 18.72 1.08 13.03
CA LEU A 279 19.65 0.13 12.45
C LEU A 279 20.38 0.81 11.30
N LYS A 280 21.71 0.64 11.26
CA LYS A 280 22.51 1.06 10.12
C LYS A 280 22.25 0.06 8.99
N SER A 281 21.67 0.53 7.88
CA SER A 281 21.63 -0.27 6.66
C SER A 281 23.05 -0.35 6.08
N SER A 282 23.55 -1.56 5.82
CA SER A 282 24.86 -1.78 5.22
C SER A 282 24.88 -1.55 3.72
N HIS A 283 23.71 -1.41 3.10
CA HIS A 283 23.55 -1.21 1.66
C HIS A 283 22.82 0.11 1.43
N SER A 284 23.03 0.72 0.27
CA SER A 284 22.48 2.00 -0.19
C SER A 284 20.94 2.02 -0.32
N SER A 285 20.23 1.55 0.69
CA SER A 285 18.77 1.60 0.75
C SER A 285 18.36 2.97 1.27
N ASN A 286 17.52 3.67 0.52
CA ASN A 286 16.86 4.92 0.93
C ASN A 286 15.76 4.67 1.97
N ARG A 287 15.99 3.70 2.85
CA ARG A 287 15.06 3.22 3.86
C ARG A 287 15.66 3.43 5.24
N THR A 288 14.82 3.91 6.13
CA THR A 288 15.11 4.03 7.55
C THR A 288 14.58 2.79 8.25
N PHE A 289 15.40 2.20 9.11
CA PHE A 289 15.05 1.04 9.92
C PHE A 289 15.09 1.43 11.38
N TYR A 290 13.94 1.41 12.05
CA TYR A 290 13.83 1.67 13.48
C TYR A 290 13.38 0.38 14.18
N ARG A 291 14.24 -0.18 15.04
CA ARG A 291 14.01 -1.45 15.71
C ARG A 291 13.94 -1.27 17.21
N PHE A 292 12.95 -1.89 17.82
CA PHE A 292 12.87 -2.02 19.26
C PHE A 292 12.52 -3.44 19.68
N GLU A 293 12.95 -3.78 20.89
CA GLU A 293 12.88 -5.12 21.46
C GLU A 293 12.33 -5.02 22.88
N ALA A 294 11.40 -5.89 23.23
CA ALA A 294 10.80 -5.95 24.55
C ALA A 294 10.75 -7.38 25.09
N VAL A 295 10.85 -7.51 26.41
CA VAL A 295 10.67 -8.81 27.08
C VAL A 295 9.18 -9.12 27.18
N TRP A 296 8.80 -10.33 26.82
CA TRP A 296 7.43 -10.82 26.95
C TRP A 296 7.38 -12.07 27.83
N ASP A 297 6.69 -11.93 28.97
CA ASP A 297 6.31 -13.04 29.83
C ASP A 297 4.81 -13.32 29.60
N SER A 298 4.52 -14.46 28.98
CA SER A 298 3.15 -14.86 28.67
C SER A 298 2.33 -15.20 29.92
N SER A 299 2.98 -15.57 31.03
CA SER A 299 2.29 -15.97 32.28
C SER A 299 1.63 -14.79 33.00
N LEU A 300 2.19 -13.58 32.83
CA LEU A 300 1.66 -12.35 33.42
C LEU A 300 0.28 -11.96 32.89
N HIS A 301 -0.14 -12.54 31.76
CA HIS A 301 -1.48 -12.30 31.20
C HIS A 301 -2.57 -12.97 32.05
N ASN A 302 -2.20 -13.89 32.96
CA ASN A 302 -3.14 -14.68 33.77
C ASN A 302 -4.25 -15.36 32.94
N SER A 303 -3.92 -15.71 31.69
CA SER A 303 -4.86 -16.32 30.75
C SER A 303 -4.60 -17.82 30.66
N LEU A 304 -5.64 -18.62 30.88
CA LEU A 304 -5.57 -20.07 30.70
C LEU A 304 -5.17 -20.47 29.27
N LEU A 305 -5.44 -19.62 28.28
CA LEU A 305 -5.06 -19.86 26.89
C LEU A 305 -3.54 -19.87 26.74
N LEU A 306 -2.83 -18.94 27.39
CA LEU A 306 -1.37 -18.84 27.33
C LEU A 306 -0.67 -19.76 28.34
N ASN A 307 -1.37 -20.20 29.39
CA ASN A 307 -0.81 -21.03 30.46
C ASN A 307 -0.96 -22.54 30.21
N ARG A 308 -1.39 -22.96 29.02
CA ARG A 308 -1.54 -24.37 28.64
C ARG A 308 -1.05 -24.64 27.23
N VAL A 309 -0.75 -25.90 26.93
CA VAL A 309 -0.51 -26.34 25.55
C VAL A 309 -1.78 -26.15 24.72
N THR A 310 -1.68 -25.45 23.60
CA THR A 310 -2.81 -25.24 22.68
C THR A 310 -3.20 -26.56 22.00
N PRO A 311 -4.46 -27.02 22.14
CA PRO A 311 -4.96 -28.20 21.44
C PRO A 311 -4.85 -28.09 19.92
N TYR A 312 -4.78 -29.25 19.25
CA TYR A 312 -4.77 -29.30 17.79
C TYR A 312 -6.00 -28.61 17.20
N GLY A 313 -5.79 -27.73 16.23
CA GLY A 313 -6.85 -26.95 15.57
C GLY A 313 -7.29 -25.69 16.32
N GLU A 314 -6.83 -25.46 17.56
CA GLU A 314 -7.05 -24.19 18.27
C GLU A 314 -5.92 -23.19 17.92
N LYS A 315 -6.28 -21.91 17.82
CA LYS A 315 -5.32 -20.81 17.65
C LYS A 315 -5.57 -19.76 18.71
N ILE A 316 -4.49 -19.23 19.27
CA ILE A 316 -4.55 -18.11 20.20
C ILE A 316 -4.24 -16.85 19.43
N TYR A 317 -5.09 -15.84 19.59
CA TYR A 317 -4.90 -14.52 19.05
C TYR A 317 -4.58 -13.57 20.20
N MET A 318 -3.70 -12.61 19.93
CA MET A 318 -3.37 -11.50 20.80
C MET A 318 -3.23 -10.23 19.97
N THR A 319 -3.47 -9.09 20.60
CA THR A 319 -3.23 -7.78 19.98
C THR A 319 -2.00 -7.15 20.61
N LEU A 320 -1.07 -6.75 19.76
CA LEU A 320 0.06 -5.89 20.11
C LEU A 320 -0.25 -4.45 19.71
N SER A 321 0.11 -3.47 20.51
CA SER A 321 0.06 -2.06 20.11
C SER A 321 1.30 -1.31 20.58
N ALA A 322 1.94 -0.60 19.66
CA ALA A 322 3.12 0.20 19.92
C ALA A 322 2.75 1.68 19.88
N TYR A 323 3.14 2.41 20.93
CA TYR A 323 2.97 3.84 21.05
C TYR A 323 4.32 4.50 20.86
N LEU A 324 4.45 5.26 19.77
CA LEU A 324 5.71 5.82 19.30
C LEU A 324 5.63 7.34 19.36
N GLU A 325 6.74 7.96 19.77
CA GLU A 325 6.90 9.41 19.65
C GLU A 325 7.65 9.73 18.36
N VAL A 326 7.07 10.64 17.58
CA VAL A 326 7.65 11.19 16.35
C VAL A 326 8.00 12.66 16.62
N ARG A 327 9.11 13.14 16.05
CA ARG A 327 9.55 14.54 16.12
C ARG A 327 9.18 15.32 14.86
#